data_AF-A0A9X0H6P8-F1
#
_entry.id   AF-A0A9X0H6P8-F1
#
_cell.length_a   1.000
_cell.length_b   1.000
_cell.length_c   1.000
_cell.angle_alpha   90.00
_cell.angle_beta   90.00
_cell.angle_gamma   90.00
#
_symmetry.space_group_name_H-M   'P 1'
#
loop_
_entity.id
_entity.type
_entity.pdbx_description
1 polymer ?
#
loop_
_entity_poly.entity_id
_entity_poly.type
_entity_poly.pdbx_seq_one_letter_code
_entity_poly.pdbx_strand_id
1 'polypeptide(L)' 'PDGEVLHINHPDGSVESFTYNALGQVLSHTDGKGQITRLSRNARGLPTRREDAKGKAVAYQYDKAIRL' A
#
# COMPACT_ATOMS: atom_id res chain seq x y z
N PRO A 1 3.71 1.10 -18.33
CA PRO A 1 4.16 1.75 -17.07
C PRO A 1 3.50 3.12 -17.00
N ASP A 2 2.49 3.26 -16.14
CA ASP A 2 1.63 4.46 -16.09
C ASP A 2 2.25 5.61 -15.27
N GLY A 3 3.54 5.50 -14.95
CA GLY A 3 4.30 6.54 -14.27
C GLY A 3 4.15 6.48 -12.75
N GLU A 4 3.98 5.30 -12.18
CA GLU A 4 3.84 5.15 -10.73
C GLU A 4 5.12 5.58 -9.98
N VAL A 5 4.94 6.25 -8.84
CA VAL A 5 6.05 6.75 -8.01
C VAL A 5 6.73 5.58 -7.31
N LEU A 6 7.93 5.21 -7.74
CA LEU A 6 8.67 4.16 -7.06
C LEU A 6 9.25 4.67 -5.74
N HIS A 7 9.87 5.85 -5.74
CA HIS A 7 10.60 6.40 -4.59
C HIS A 7 10.37 7.90 -4.45
N ILE A 8 10.34 8.40 -3.21
CA ILE A 8 10.35 9.84 -2.88
C ILE A 8 11.58 10.11 -2.02
N ASN A 9 12.44 11.02 -2.45
CA ASN A 9 13.59 11.49 -1.66
C ASN A 9 13.23 12.80 -0.99
N HIS A 10 13.31 12.83 0.34
CA HIS A 10 12.98 14.01 1.12
C HIS A 10 14.22 14.89 1.35
N PRO A 11 14.05 16.21 1.57
CA PRO A 11 15.18 17.12 1.84
C PRO A 11 15.97 16.77 3.11
N ASP A 12 15.36 16.07 4.06
CA ASP A 12 16.01 15.59 5.29
C ASP A 12 16.84 14.31 5.07
N GLY A 13 16.91 13.81 3.82
CA GLY A 13 17.63 12.61 3.43
C GLY A 13 16.86 11.30 3.65
N SER A 14 15.65 11.35 4.20
CA SER A 14 14.78 10.17 4.28
C SER A 14 14.23 9.78 2.90
N VAL A 15 13.90 8.50 2.73
CA VAL A 15 13.41 7.96 1.46
C VAL A 15 12.17 7.11 1.69
N GLU A 16 11.10 7.42 0.97
CA GLU A 16 9.93 6.55 0.88
C GLU A 16 10.01 5.69 -0.38
N SER A 17 9.49 4.45 -0.33
CA SER A 17 9.40 3.58 -1.50
C SER A 17 8.05 2.87 -1.59
N PHE A 18 7.61 2.58 -2.81
CA PHE A 18 6.32 1.96 -3.11
C PHE A 18 6.49 0.80 -4.08
N THR A 19 5.67 -0.24 -3.90
CA THR A 19 5.53 -1.33 -4.88
C THR A 19 4.11 -1.40 -5.37
N TYR A 20 3.94 -1.86 -6.61
CA TYR A 20 2.66 -1.85 -7.31
C TYR A 20 2.36 -3.21 -7.93
N ASN A 21 1.08 -3.54 -8.06
CA ASN A 21 0.65 -4.64 -8.90
C ASN A 21 0.63 -4.23 -10.39
N ALA A 22 0.31 -5.17 -11.28
CA ALA A 22 0.22 -4.93 -12.72
C ALA A 22 -0.88 -3.90 -13.13
N LEU A 23 -1.74 -3.50 -12.19
CA LEU A 23 -2.79 -2.49 -12.37
C LEU A 23 -2.40 -1.13 -11.78
N GLY A 24 -1.13 -0.94 -11.40
CA GLY A 24 -0.65 0.32 -10.81
C GLY A 24 -1.14 0.58 -9.39
N GLN A 25 -1.62 -0.44 -8.67
CA GLN A 25 -2.14 -0.29 -7.32
C GLN A 25 -1.07 -0.66 -6.28
N VAL A 26 -0.93 0.18 -5.24
CA VAL A 26 0.07 -0.02 -4.17
C VAL A 26 -0.15 -1.36 -3.46
N LEU A 27 0.92 -2.15 -3.37
CA LEU A 27 1.06 -3.39 -2.62
C LEU A 27 1.86 -3.21 -1.34
N SER A 28 2.91 -2.39 -1.36
CA SER A 28 3.64 -2.01 -0.16
C SER A 28 4.11 -0.56 -0.22
N HIS A 29 4.22 0.04 0.96
CA HIS A 29 4.82 1.36 1.18
C HIS A 29 5.83 1.23 2.31
N THR A 30 7.06 1.66 2.06
CA THR A 30 8.10 1.82 3.07
C THR A 30 8.24 3.30 3.36
N ASP A 31 8.02 3.72 4.60
CA ASP A 31 8.17 5.12 5.00
C ASP A 31 9.65 5.54 5.16
N GLY A 32 9.90 6.83 5.36
CA GLY A 32 11.25 7.37 5.59
C GLY A 32 11.97 6.84 6.83
N LYS A 33 11.28 6.09 7.70
CA LYS A 33 11.85 5.40 8.87
C LYS A 33 12.10 3.91 8.60
N GLY A 34 11.86 3.43 7.38
CA GLY A 34 12.00 2.02 7.01
C GLY A 34 10.82 1.14 7.45
N GLN A 35 9.73 1.72 7.94
CA GLN A 35 8.55 0.96 8.35
C GLN A 35 7.73 0.58 7.13
N ILE A 36 7.41 -0.71 6.99
CA ILE A 36 6.70 -1.25 5.84
C ILE A 36 5.22 -1.44 6.19
N THR A 37 4.34 -0.85 5.38
CA THR A 37 2.91 -1.16 5.35
C THR A 37 2.61 -2.00 4.10
N ARG A 38 1.91 -3.12 4.27
CA ARG A 38 1.49 -4.01 3.16
C ARG A 38 -0.01 -3.94 2.96
N LEU A 39 -0.44 -3.89 1.69
CA LEU A 39 -1.84 -3.91 1.30
C LEU A 39 -2.12 -5.11 0.39
N SER A 40 -3.18 -5.84 0.70
CA SER A 40 -3.79 -6.84 -0.18
C SER A 40 -5.08 -6.29 -0.75
N ARG A 41 -5.42 -6.69 -1.98
CA ARG A 41 -6.60 -6.19 -2.70
C ARG A 41 -7.35 -7.34 -3.35
N ASN A 42 -8.66 -7.20 -3.53
CA ASN A 42 -9.46 -8.14 -4.31
C ASN A 42 -9.38 -7.83 -5.82
N ALA A 43 -10.03 -8.66 -6.64
CA ALA A 43 -10.09 -8.49 -8.10
C ALA A 43 -10.72 -7.17 -8.57
N ARG A 44 -11.46 -6.47 -7.69
CA ARG A 44 -12.02 -5.14 -7.96
C ARG A 44 -11.09 -4.00 -7.52
N GLY A 45 -9.89 -4.31 -7.05
CA GLY A 45 -8.91 -3.34 -6.56
C GLY A 45 -9.14 -2.82 -5.14
N LEU A 46 -10.18 -3.29 -4.46
CA LEU A 46 -10.53 -2.84 -3.11
C LEU A 46 -9.56 -3.46 -2.08
N PRO A 47 -8.99 -2.68 -1.14
CA PRO A 47 -8.14 -3.21 -0.09
C PRO A 47 -8.87 -4.23 0.77
N THR A 48 -8.38 -5.46 0.86
CA THR A 48 -8.96 -6.52 1.72
C THR A 48 -8.21 -6.68 3.03
N ARG A 49 -6.94 -6.30 3.06
CA ARG A 49 -6.10 -6.39 4.25
C ARG A 49 -5.03 -5.31 4.21
N ARG A 50 -4.77 -4.70 5.37
CA ARG A 50 -3.63 -3.82 5.60
C ARG A 50 -2.85 -4.33 6.80
N GLU A 51 -1.56 -4.50 6.66
CA GLU A 51 -0.64 -4.89 7.73
C GLU A 51 0.39 -3.78 7.94
N ASP A 52 0.57 -3.35 9.19
CA ASP A 52 1.59 -2.38 9.56
C ASP A 52 2.94 -3.04 9.88
N ALA A 53 3.98 -2.22 10.08
CA ALA A 53 5.33 -2.70 10.36
C ALA A 53 5.46 -3.44 11.70
N LYS A 54 4.45 -3.34 12.58
CA LYS A 54 4.38 -4.05 13.86
C LYS A 54 3.65 -5.38 13.74
N GLY A 55 3.29 -5.79 12.52
CA GLY A 55 2.53 -7.00 12.23
C GLY A 55 1.06 -6.90 12.60
N LYS A 56 0.55 -5.72 12.98
CA LYS A 56 -0.88 -5.56 13.21
C LYS A 56 -1.58 -5.49 11.86
N ALA A 57 -2.59 -6.35 11.71
CA ALA A 57 -3.38 -6.42 10.50
C ALA A 57 -4.82 -5.97 10.75
N VAL A 58 -5.36 -5.23 9.80
CA VAL A 58 -6.78 -4.90 9.69
C VAL A 58 -7.30 -5.54 8.42
N ALA A 59 -8.38 -6.32 8.53
CA ALA A 59 -9.09 -6.88 7.40
C ALA A 59 -10.33 -6.01 7.09
N TYR A 60 -10.57 -5.81 5.80
CA TYR A 60 -11.70 -5.05 5.29
C TYR A 60 -12.64 -6.00 4.57
N GLN A 61 -13.93 -5.92 4.87
CA GLN A 61 -14.98 -6.66 4.19
C GLN A 61 -15.96 -5.67 3.62
N TYR A 62 -16.38 -5.90 2.38
CA TYR A 62 -17.30 -5.01 1.70
C TYR A 62 -18.62 -5.73 1.46
N ASP A 63 -19.72 -5.03 1.70
CA ASP A 63 -21.02 -5.51 1.27
C ASP A 63 -21.16 -5.47 -0.27
N LYS A 64 -22.30 -5.94 -0.78
CA LYS A 64 -22.57 -5.94 -2.23
C LYS A 64 -22.61 -4.55 -2.85
N ALA A 65 -22.83 -3.50 -2.04
CA ALA A 65 -22.82 -2.10 -2.45
C ALA A 65 -21.44 -1.43 -2.28
N ILE A 66 -20.37 -2.21 -1.98
CA ILE A 66 -18.99 -1.72 -1.83
C ILE A 66 -18.84 -0.80 -0.59
N ARG A 67 -19.68 -1.00 0.43
CA ARG A 67 -19.55 -0.31 1.73
C ARG A 67 -18.75 -1.17 2.69
N LEU A 68 -17.81 -0.54 3.41
CA LEU A 68 -16.99 -1.16 4.45
C LEU A 68 -17.78 -1.39 5.74
#